data_AF-A0A2A7WPV4-F1
#
_entry.id   AF-A0A2A7WPV4-F1
#
_cell.length_a   1.000
_cell.length_b   1.000
_cell.length_c   1.000
_cell.angle_alpha   90.00
_cell.angle_beta   90.00
_cell.angle_gamma   90.00
#
_symmetry.space_group_name_H-M   'P 1'
#
loop_
_entity.id
_entity.type
_entity.pdbx_description
1 polymer ?
#
loop_
_entity_poly.entity_id
_entity_poly.type
_entity_poly.pdbx_seq_one_letter_code
_entity_poly.pdbx_strand_id
1 'polypeptide(L)'
;MKMYTCSCCGFKTLSEGEGSFEICNVCSWEEDNVMEDKPDSWGGANSVCLRQAQRNFISFGASEKRLKRRVVNGSFEKDPLWKPVWEKEATLNEDEFINLKIEGIILKNGFQQSVDMNEFLDRFEDFLESNGWGFGGDTNQIRKQKYKE
;
A
#
# COMPACT_ATOMS: atom_id res chain seq x y z
N MET A 1 -1.31 16.70 -26.60
CA MET A 1 -1.96 16.67 -25.27
C MET A 1 -0.86 16.45 -24.24
N LYS A 2 -0.88 17.15 -23.11
CA LYS A 2 0.12 16.96 -22.05
C LYS A 2 -0.28 15.72 -21.24
N MET A 3 0.66 14.81 -21.02
CA MET A 3 0.45 13.64 -20.15
C MET A 3 1.02 13.93 -18.76
N TYR A 4 0.36 13.41 -17.73
CA TYR A 4 0.74 13.56 -16.33
C TYR A 4 1.32 12.26 -15.77
N THR A 5 2.25 12.42 -14.83
CA THR A 5 3.00 11.34 -14.21
C THR A 5 2.13 10.61 -13.19
N CYS A 6 1.95 9.31 -13.34
CA CYS A 6 1.30 8.48 -12.33
C CYS A 6 2.15 8.43 -11.05
N SER A 7 1.54 8.75 -9.91
CA SER A 7 2.17 8.75 -8.59
C SER A 7 2.75 7.39 -8.21
N CYS A 8 2.09 6.29 -8.61
CA CYS A 8 2.52 4.93 -8.30
C CYS A 8 3.72 4.45 -9.14
N CYS A 9 3.70 4.64 -10.46
CA CYS A 9 4.68 4.01 -11.35
C CYS A 9 5.63 4.98 -12.04
N GLY A 10 5.41 6.29 -11.93
CA GLY A 10 6.26 7.33 -12.51
C GLY A 10 6.25 7.44 -14.03
N PHE A 11 5.38 6.70 -14.72
CA PHE A 11 5.19 6.87 -16.16
C PHE A 11 4.13 7.93 -16.44
N LYS A 12 4.31 8.68 -17.54
CA LYS A 12 3.35 9.68 -17.99
C LYS A 12 2.21 9.01 -18.77
N THR A 13 1.15 8.65 -18.05
CA THR A 13 0.03 7.86 -18.59
C THR A 13 -1.33 8.49 -18.40
N LEU A 14 -1.42 9.52 -17.57
CA LEU A 14 -2.69 10.16 -17.22
C LEU A 14 -2.95 11.32 -18.19
N SER A 15 -4.17 11.43 -18.71
CA SER A 15 -4.60 12.54 -19.57
C SER A 15 -4.90 13.81 -18.76
N GLU A 16 -5.32 13.65 -17.52
CA GLU A 16 -5.61 14.72 -16.58
C GLU A 16 -4.65 14.66 -15.36
N GLY A 17 -4.56 15.78 -14.63
CA GLY A 17 -3.68 15.91 -13.47
C GLY A 17 -4.29 15.32 -12.19
N GLU A 18 -3.93 15.93 -11.06
CA GLU A 18 -4.43 15.55 -9.73
C GLU A 18 -5.98 15.58 -9.67
N GLY A 19 -6.57 14.58 -9.02
CA GLY A 19 -8.02 14.47 -8.85
C GLY A 19 -8.78 13.95 -10.08
N SER A 20 -8.08 13.38 -11.05
CA SER A 20 -8.69 12.82 -12.27
C SER A 20 -9.39 11.48 -12.07
N PHE A 21 -9.07 10.74 -11.00
CA PHE A 21 -9.53 9.36 -10.77
C PHE A 21 -9.21 8.42 -11.96
N GLU A 22 -8.24 8.79 -12.79
CA GLU A 22 -7.83 7.99 -13.92
C GLU A 22 -7.03 6.77 -13.48
N ILE A 23 -7.25 5.65 -14.17
CA ILE A 23 -6.51 4.42 -13.94
C ILE A 23 -5.29 4.37 -14.86
N CYS A 24 -4.10 4.31 -14.28
CA CYS A 24 -2.86 4.16 -15.00
C CYS A 24 -2.81 2.85 -15.78
N ASN A 25 -2.67 2.91 -17.11
CA ASN A 25 -2.56 1.71 -17.95
C ASN A 25 -1.29 0.87 -17.73
N VAL A 26 -0.26 1.43 -17.08
CA VAL A 26 1.01 0.73 -16.82
C VAL A 26 0.96 -0.07 -15.53
N CYS A 27 0.42 0.49 -14.45
CA CYS A 27 0.43 -0.17 -13.13
C CYS A 27 -0.96 -0.48 -12.57
N SER A 28 -2.02 0.04 -13.19
CA SER A 28 -3.40 -0.04 -12.71
C SER A 28 -3.66 0.63 -11.36
N TRP A 29 -2.84 1.62 -10.98
CA TRP A 29 -3.18 2.56 -9.90
C TRP A 29 -4.28 3.52 -10.37
N GLU A 30 -5.32 3.70 -9.57
CA GLU A 30 -6.30 4.78 -9.75
C GLU A 30 -5.81 6.01 -8.97
N GLU A 31 -5.70 7.16 -9.63
CA GLU A 31 -5.30 8.40 -8.99
C GLU A 31 -6.29 8.82 -7.90
N ASP A 32 -5.84 9.09 -6.67
CA ASP A 32 -6.74 9.22 -5.52
C ASP A 32 -6.74 10.57 -4.78
N ASN A 33 -5.91 11.57 -5.02
CA ASN A 33 -5.81 12.82 -4.24
C ASN A 33 -5.54 12.67 -2.72
N VAL A 34 -6.29 11.87 -1.96
CA VAL A 34 -6.08 11.62 -0.53
C VAL A 34 -4.82 10.77 -0.34
N MET A 35 -4.65 9.69 -1.10
CA MET A 35 -3.45 8.86 -1.02
C MET A 35 -2.21 9.55 -1.59
N GLU A 36 -2.36 10.49 -2.52
CA GLU A 36 -1.27 11.29 -3.05
C GLU A 36 -0.76 12.30 -2.02
N ASP A 37 -1.66 12.92 -1.25
CA ASP A 37 -1.32 13.79 -0.11
C ASP A 37 -0.80 12.98 1.09
N LYS A 38 -1.39 11.81 1.34
CA LYS A 38 -1.05 10.92 2.46
C LYS A 38 -0.73 9.51 1.97
N PRO A 39 0.53 9.24 1.56
CA PRO A 39 0.93 7.99 0.90
C PRO A 39 0.69 6.69 1.67
N ASP A 40 0.49 6.79 2.98
CA ASP A 40 0.21 5.67 3.88
C ASP A 40 -1.28 5.53 4.23
N SER A 41 -2.13 6.44 3.77
CA SER A 41 -3.57 6.31 3.91
C SER A 41 -4.09 5.15 3.06
N TRP A 42 -5.03 4.41 3.63
CA TRP A 42 -5.68 3.26 3.01
C TRP A 42 -7.20 3.47 3.00
N GLY A 43 -7.85 3.09 1.89
CA GLY A 43 -9.29 3.28 1.69
C GLY A 43 -9.65 3.47 0.21
N GLY A 44 -10.91 3.78 -0.11
CA GLY A 44 -11.29 4.15 -1.49
C GLY A 44 -11.27 3.00 -2.51
N ALA A 45 -10.94 3.31 -3.76
CA ALA A 45 -10.97 2.36 -4.88
C ALA A 45 -9.74 1.44 -4.94
N ASN A 46 -8.61 1.90 -4.39
CA ASN A 46 -7.37 1.13 -4.30
C ASN A 46 -7.38 0.25 -3.04
N SER A 47 -6.93 -1.01 -3.17
CA SER A 47 -6.92 -1.92 -2.00
C SER A 47 -5.64 -1.84 -1.17
N VAL A 48 -4.69 -0.98 -1.56
CA VAL A 48 -3.42 -0.72 -0.89
C VAL A 48 -3.14 0.79 -0.90
N CYS A 49 -2.35 1.29 0.06
CA CYS A 49 -1.89 2.69 0.04
C CYS A 49 -0.87 2.94 -1.07
N LEU A 50 -0.61 4.21 -1.40
CA LEU A 50 0.32 4.60 -2.47
C LEU A 50 1.74 4.07 -2.21
N ARG A 51 2.24 4.13 -0.97
CA ARG A 51 3.57 3.57 -0.62
C ARG A 51 3.66 2.09 -1.00
N GLN A 52 2.64 1.32 -0.63
CA GLN A 52 2.59 -0.11 -0.94
C GLN A 52 2.45 -0.35 -2.44
N ALA A 53 1.67 0.46 -3.15
CA ALA A 53 1.53 0.38 -4.60
C ALA A 53 2.85 0.65 -5.33
N GLN A 54 3.63 1.65 -4.91
CA GLN A 54 4.96 1.91 -5.46
C GLN A 54 5.90 0.71 -5.24
N ARG A 55 5.93 0.14 -4.03
CA ARG A 55 6.72 -1.08 -3.73
C ARG A 55 6.30 -2.25 -4.61
N ASN A 56 4.99 -2.45 -4.77
CA ASN A 56 4.40 -3.49 -5.60
C ASN A 56 4.82 -3.32 -7.07
N PHE A 57 4.75 -2.10 -7.60
CA PHE A 57 5.15 -1.81 -8.96
C PHE A 57 6.65 -2.08 -9.19
N ILE A 58 7.51 -1.60 -8.28
CA ILE A 58 8.96 -1.85 -8.33
C ILE A 58 9.25 -3.35 -8.27
N SER A 59 8.55 -4.09 -7.42
CA SER A 59 8.77 -5.52 -7.22
C SER A 59 8.26 -6.38 -8.38
N PHE A 60 7.11 -6.03 -8.96
CA PHE A 60 6.42 -6.93 -9.88
C PHE A 60 5.58 -6.27 -10.99
N GLY A 61 5.67 -4.96 -11.19
CA GLY A 61 5.11 -4.26 -12.34
C GLY A 61 3.64 -3.89 -12.27
N ALA A 62 2.97 -4.00 -11.11
CA ALA A 62 1.60 -3.52 -10.92
C ALA A 62 1.40 -2.94 -9.52
N SER A 63 0.42 -2.04 -9.34
CA SER A 63 0.06 -1.46 -8.05
C SER A 63 -0.42 -2.53 -7.05
N GLU A 64 -1.05 -3.59 -7.56
CA GLU A 64 -1.55 -4.71 -6.76
C GLU A 64 -1.36 -6.06 -7.48
N LYS A 65 -1.13 -7.14 -6.73
CA LYS A 65 -0.96 -8.48 -7.31
C LYS A 65 -2.15 -8.92 -8.17
N ARG A 66 -3.39 -8.58 -7.76
CA ARG A 66 -4.63 -8.91 -8.50
C ARG A 66 -4.73 -8.21 -9.86
N LEU A 67 -4.02 -7.09 -10.05
CA LEU A 67 -4.11 -6.25 -11.24
C LEU A 67 -3.02 -6.55 -12.28
N LYS A 68 -2.09 -7.46 -11.98
CA LYS A 68 -1.02 -7.87 -12.91
C LYS A 68 -1.48 -8.24 -14.32
N ARG A 69 -2.71 -8.73 -14.48
CA ARG A 69 -3.26 -9.11 -15.80
C ARG A 69 -3.90 -7.95 -16.57
N ARG A 70 -4.02 -6.78 -15.94
CA ARG A 70 -4.66 -5.57 -16.53
C ARG A 70 -3.63 -4.54 -17.00
N VAL A 71 -2.35 -4.76 -16.72
CA VAL A 71 -1.27 -3.85 -17.15
C VAL A 71 -1.01 -3.99 -18.65
N VAL A 72 -0.79 -2.87 -19.30
CA VAL A 72 -0.46 -2.79 -20.73
C VAL A 72 1.04 -2.62 -20.89
N ASN A 73 1.67 -3.51 -21.65
CA ASN A 73 3.05 -3.33 -22.08
C ASN A 73 3.08 -2.36 -23.27
N GLY A 74 3.84 -1.27 -23.14
CA GLY A 74 3.96 -0.25 -24.17
C GLY A 74 5.17 0.65 -23.93
N SER A 75 5.47 1.52 -24.90
CA SER A 75 6.51 2.54 -24.76
C SER A 75 5.92 3.78 -24.11
N PHE A 76 6.07 3.89 -22.78
CA PHE A 76 5.63 5.06 -22.02
C PHE A 76 6.83 5.90 -21.60
N GLU A 77 6.67 7.22 -21.64
CA GLU A 77 7.69 8.14 -21.14
C GLU A 77 7.76 8.03 -19.61
N LYS A 78 8.95 7.75 -19.07
CA LYS A 78 9.21 7.75 -17.64
C LYS A 78 9.60 9.16 -17.19
N ASP A 79 8.97 9.65 -16.13
CA ASP A 79 9.37 10.89 -15.49
C ASP A 79 10.71 10.69 -14.74
N PRO A 80 11.80 11.38 -15.14
CA PRO A 80 13.10 11.25 -14.49
C PRO A 80 13.12 11.82 -13.06
N LEU A 81 12.14 12.66 -12.70
CA LEU A 81 12.01 13.24 -11.37
C LEU A 81 11.14 12.39 -10.45
N TRP A 82 10.46 11.37 -10.97
CA TRP A 82 9.66 10.48 -10.13
C TRP A 82 10.57 9.69 -9.19
N LYS A 83 10.21 9.72 -7.90
CA LYS A 83 10.88 8.99 -6.84
C LYS A 83 9.85 8.29 -5.95
N PRO A 84 10.17 7.12 -5.39
CA PRO A 84 9.36 6.53 -4.33
C PRO A 84 9.19 7.47 -3.15
N VAL A 85 8.07 7.38 -2.44
CA VAL A 85 7.73 8.32 -1.35
C VAL A 85 8.76 8.30 -0.21
N TRP A 86 9.41 7.15 0.04
CA TRP A 86 10.44 7.02 1.07
C TRP A 86 11.77 7.70 0.73
N GLU A 87 12.05 8.02 -0.54
CA GLU A 87 13.29 8.76 -0.88
C GLU A 87 13.24 10.23 -0.43
N LYS A 88 12.06 10.74 -0.05
CA LYS A 88 11.88 12.10 0.47
C LYS A 88 11.91 12.16 2.00
N GLU A 89 11.99 11.02 2.67
CA GLU A 89 11.95 10.92 4.13
C GLU A 89 13.33 11.20 4.71
N ALA A 90 13.37 11.93 5.84
CA ALA A 90 14.61 12.14 6.57
C ALA A 90 15.12 10.79 7.09
N THR A 91 16.42 10.54 6.92
CA THR A 91 17.10 9.43 7.60
C THR A 91 17.06 9.68 9.09
N LEU A 92 16.40 8.78 9.83
CA LEU A 92 16.36 8.80 11.29
C LEU A 92 17.77 8.49 11.81
N ASN A 93 18.20 9.19 12.87
CA ASN A 93 19.50 8.92 13.50
C ASN A 93 19.41 7.65 14.36
N GLU A 94 20.55 6.98 14.59
CA GLU A 94 20.59 5.71 15.33
C GLU A 94 20.24 5.86 16.82
N ASP A 95 20.26 7.08 17.35
CA ASP A 95 19.96 7.41 18.76
C ASP A 95 18.47 7.73 19.01
N GLU A 96 17.65 7.82 17.96
CA GLU A 96 16.22 8.09 18.04
C GLU A 96 15.41 6.78 18.15
N PHE A 97 14.61 6.66 19.21
CA PHE A 97 13.61 5.59 19.31
C PHE A 97 12.50 5.82 18.27
N ILE A 98 12.37 4.89 17.32
CA ILE A 98 11.32 4.92 16.30
C ILE A 98 10.08 4.20 16.82
N ASN A 99 8.98 4.92 16.95
CA ASN A 99 7.67 4.31 17.20
C ASN A 99 6.93 4.13 15.87
N LEU A 100 6.76 2.88 15.43
CA LEU A 100 5.91 2.54 14.29
C LEU A 100 4.51 2.22 14.78
N LYS A 101 3.58 3.15 14.55
CA LYS A 101 2.15 2.93 14.82
C LYS A 101 1.50 2.24 13.64
N ILE A 102 1.00 1.02 13.84
CA ILE A 102 0.25 0.27 12.82
C ILE A 102 -1.23 0.32 13.20
N GLU A 103 -2.02 1.10 12.45
CA GLU A 103 -3.48 1.09 12.53
C GLU A 103 -4.05 0.34 11.32
N GLY A 104 -4.86 -0.69 11.55
CA GLY A 104 -5.42 -1.46 10.45
C GLY A 104 -6.19 -2.70 10.90
N ILE A 105 -6.77 -3.41 9.93
CA ILE A 105 -7.48 -4.67 10.14
C ILE A 105 -6.81 -5.75 9.30
N ILE A 106 -6.40 -6.84 9.94
CA ILE A 106 -5.93 -8.03 9.23
C ILE A 106 -7.15 -8.78 8.70
N LEU A 107 -7.32 -8.77 7.39
CA LEU A 107 -8.41 -9.46 6.69
C LEU A 107 -7.91 -10.77 6.10
N LYS A 108 -8.60 -11.87 6.43
CA LYS A 108 -8.43 -13.15 5.74
C LYS A 108 -9.78 -13.71 5.35
N ASN A 109 -10.02 -13.77 4.05
CA ASN A 109 -11.20 -14.40 3.47
C ASN A 109 -11.01 -15.92 3.46
N GLY A 110 -12.11 -16.67 3.63
CA GLY A 110 -12.08 -18.13 3.47
C GLY A 110 -11.36 -18.88 4.59
N PHE A 111 -11.52 -18.43 5.85
CA PHE A 111 -11.11 -19.24 6.99
C PHE A 111 -11.75 -20.63 6.93
N GLN A 112 -10.92 -21.66 6.80
CA GLN A 112 -11.36 -23.05 6.98
C GLN A 112 -11.65 -23.35 8.46
N GLN A 113 -10.96 -22.64 9.36
CA GLN A 113 -11.12 -22.70 10.82
C GLN A 113 -10.95 -21.28 11.39
N SER A 114 -11.57 -20.99 12.54
CA SER A 114 -11.38 -19.73 13.26
C SER A 114 -9.91 -19.54 13.61
N VAL A 115 -9.42 -18.30 13.53
CA VAL A 115 -8.11 -17.94 14.09
C VAL A 115 -8.21 -17.92 15.59
N ASP A 116 -7.39 -18.74 16.25
CA ASP A 116 -7.15 -18.59 17.67
C ASP A 116 -6.36 -17.29 17.90
N MET A 117 -6.88 -16.43 18.79
CA MET A 117 -6.29 -15.12 19.02
C MET A 117 -4.90 -15.22 19.64
N ASN A 118 -4.70 -16.16 20.57
CA ASN A 118 -3.42 -16.30 21.25
C ASN A 118 -2.38 -16.88 20.29
N GLU A 119 -2.72 -17.90 19.49
CA GLU A 119 -1.79 -18.41 18.47
C GLU A 119 -1.35 -17.32 17.47
N PHE A 120 -2.26 -16.42 17.11
CA PHE A 120 -1.92 -15.29 16.25
C PHE A 120 -0.96 -14.31 16.96
N LEU A 121 -1.25 -13.96 18.22
CA LEU A 121 -0.43 -13.05 19.00
C LEU A 121 0.97 -13.62 19.23
N ASP A 122 1.08 -14.88 19.64
CA ASP A 122 2.37 -15.56 19.84
C ASP A 122 3.22 -15.49 18.56
N ARG A 123 2.66 -15.84 17.40
CA ARG A 123 3.37 -15.78 16.11
C ARG A 123 3.76 -14.36 15.70
N PHE A 124 2.92 -13.38 16.03
CA PHE A 124 3.16 -11.98 15.70
C PHE A 124 4.27 -11.40 16.57
N GLU A 125 4.25 -11.69 17.87
CA GLU A 125 5.28 -11.31 18.83
C GLU A 125 6.61 -12.01 18.50
N ASP A 126 6.61 -13.32 18.23
CA ASP A 126 7.79 -14.07 17.77
C ASP A 126 8.44 -13.42 16.54
N PHE A 127 7.62 -12.99 15.56
CA PHE A 127 8.11 -12.29 14.39
C PHE A 127 8.80 -10.97 14.77
N LEU A 128 8.22 -10.19 15.68
CA LEU A 128 8.81 -8.92 16.12
C LEU A 128 10.10 -9.15 16.93
N GLU A 129 10.07 -10.06 17.89
CA GLU A 129 11.22 -10.39 18.75
C GLU A 129 12.39 -10.95 17.95
N SER A 130 12.12 -11.78 16.93
CA SER A 130 13.17 -12.29 16.03
C SER A 130 13.88 -11.19 15.22
N ASN A 131 13.27 -10.00 15.12
CA ASN A 131 13.86 -8.80 14.52
C ASN A 131 14.36 -7.78 15.56
N GLY A 132 14.35 -8.12 16.85
CA GLY A 132 14.73 -7.22 17.95
C GLY A 132 13.71 -6.12 18.23
N TRP A 133 12.46 -6.30 17.81
CA TRP A 133 11.37 -5.35 18.02
C TRP A 133 10.43 -5.82 19.12
N GLY A 134 9.76 -4.87 19.78
CA GLY A 134 8.69 -5.15 20.74
C GLY A 134 7.35 -4.65 20.21
N PHE A 135 6.26 -5.28 20.64
CA PHE A 135 4.91 -4.76 20.45
C PHE A 135 4.40 -4.09 21.72
N GLY A 136 3.79 -2.92 21.58
CA GLY A 136 3.09 -2.23 22.66
C GLY A 136 1.80 -1.61 22.15
N GLY A 137 0.66 -2.05 22.65
CA GLY A 137 -0.65 -1.55 22.26
C GLY A 137 -1.78 -2.54 22.53
N ASP A 138 -3.01 -2.09 22.28
CA ASP A 138 -4.20 -2.92 22.46
C ASP A 138 -4.47 -3.83 21.26
N THR A 139 -4.85 -5.08 21.54
CA THR A 139 -5.26 -6.06 20.52
C THR A 139 -6.74 -6.38 20.67
N ASN A 140 -7.53 -6.13 19.64
CA ASN A 140 -8.98 -6.32 19.67
C ASN A 140 -9.47 -7.19 18.51
N GLN A 141 -10.22 -8.25 18.81
CA GLN A 141 -10.88 -9.05 17.78
C GLN A 141 -12.19 -8.39 17.33
N ILE A 142 -12.25 -7.91 16.09
CA ILE A 142 -13.48 -7.36 15.51
C ILE A 142 -14.18 -8.43 14.69
N ARG A 143 -15.39 -8.82 15.10
CA ARG A 143 -16.27 -9.71 14.33
C ARG A 143 -17.20 -8.87 13.46
N LYS A 144 -17.01 -8.90 12.13
CA LYS A 144 -18.02 -8.39 11.19
C LYS A 144 -19.02 -9.50 10.90
N GLN A 145 -20.28 -9.31 11.27
CA GLN A 145 -21.37 -10.17 10.79
C GLN A 145 -21.46 -10.00 9.27
N LYS A 146 -21.62 -11.10 8.51
CA LYS A 146 -21.97 -10.98 7.09
C LYS A 146 -23.26 -10.14 7.01
N TYR A 147 -23.27 -9.13 6.16
CA TYR A 147 -24.53 -8.50 5.78
C TYR A 147 -25.47 -9.61 5.31
N LYS A 148 -26.64 -9.73 5.94
CA LYS A 148 -27.72 -10.53 5.36
C LYS A 148 -28.16 -9.76 4.12
N GLU A 149 -27.90 -10.35 2.95
CA GLU A 149 -28.49 -9.92 1.68
C GLU A 149 -30.02 -9.97 1.75
#